data_AF-A0ABD0WJT0-F1
#
_entry.id   AF-A0ABD0WJT0-F1
#
_cell.length_a   1.000
_cell.length_b   1.000
_cell.length_c   1.000
_cell.angle_alpha   90.00
_cell.angle_beta   90.00
_cell.angle_gamma   90.00
#
_symmetry.space_group_name_H-M   'P 1'
#
loop_
_entity.id
_entity.type
_entity.pdbx_description
1 polymer ?
#
loop_
_entity_poly.entity_id
_entity_poly.type
_entity_poly.pdbx_seq_one_letter_code
_entity_poly.pdbx_strand_id
1 'polypeptide(L)'
;MGVLLLTVVLLCLSETLSQDAGEDDLNNIMVEIQPEQEQDIESEVALTQTQVPFVTESDTGCQADVCNLLKRLEAMETRLTSTENQVEELRDIQVTVALLQRMTQDQDAKIRSMETKLSTTQSLMEFMKTVNEAQERKLQLLSFRSNATEFRMNHQQYLMEKLRKVIEDAPKVAFSAALGGDGHIPSSERETNLAFSNVFTNVGNAYNPASGVFDAPVRGVYYFSFSSFAYSERSVCISLFKNNMRMLSACDHHSDSDNSDSSGNGGTLHLEEGDHVYMTLHAHSHIYADYHNRSTFRGFLLFTT
;
A
#
# COMPACT_ATOMS: atom_id res chain seq x y z
N MET A 1 3.45 3.51 -5.66
CA MET A 1 3.77 3.00 -7.01
C MET A 1 2.61 3.05 -8.02
N GLY A 2 1.41 3.54 -7.65
CA GLY A 2 0.28 3.66 -8.60
C GLY A 2 0.27 4.93 -9.46
N VAL A 3 1.05 5.96 -9.10
CA VAL A 3 1.04 7.25 -9.82
C VAL A 3 2.01 7.25 -11.01
N LEU A 4 3.07 6.43 -10.97
CA LEU A 4 4.04 6.33 -12.07
C LEU A 4 3.53 5.54 -13.29
N LEU A 5 2.56 4.64 -13.10
CA LEU A 5 2.01 3.84 -14.19
C LEU A 5 0.99 4.63 -15.02
N LEU A 6 0.28 5.58 -14.41
CA LEU A 6 -0.72 6.39 -15.09
C LEU A 6 -0.09 7.47 -15.99
N THR A 7 1.08 8.00 -15.60
CA THR A 7 1.83 8.98 -16.40
C THR A 7 2.48 8.37 -17.64
N VAL A 8 2.85 7.09 -17.62
CA VAL A 8 3.43 6.39 -18.78
C VAL A 8 2.37 6.05 -19.82
N VAL A 9 1.13 5.74 -19.40
CA VAL A 9 0.02 5.45 -20.33
C VAL A 9 -0.51 6.71 -21.02
N LEU A 10 -0.46 7.88 -20.35
CA LEU A 10 -0.85 9.16 -20.96
C LEU A 10 0.20 9.73 -21.94
N LEU A 11 1.49 9.44 -21.76
CA LEU A 11 2.54 9.88 -22.69
C LEU A 11 2.57 9.06 -23.99
N CYS A 12 2.16 7.79 -23.97
CA CYS A 12 2.07 6.97 -25.18
C CYS A 12 0.84 7.27 -26.06
N LEU A 13 -0.18 7.95 -25.54
CA LEU A 13 -1.38 8.33 -26.31
C LEU A 13 -1.27 9.72 -26.95
N SER A 14 -0.29 10.54 -26.55
CA SER A 14 -0.02 11.86 -27.15
C SER A 14 0.95 11.83 -28.33
N GLU A 15 1.69 10.74 -28.56
CA GLU A 15 2.67 10.63 -29.65
C GLU A 15 2.13 9.98 -30.95
N THR A 16 0.88 9.52 -30.99
CA THR A 16 0.27 8.96 -32.22
C THR A 16 -0.76 9.89 -32.88
N LEU A 17 -0.84 11.14 -32.43
CA LEU A 17 -1.80 12.14 -32.93
C LEU A 17 -1.13 13.51 -33.15
N SER A 18 0.00 13.52 -33.86
CA SER A 18 0.54 14.72 -34.52
C SER A 18 1.64 14.29 -35.49
N GLN A 19 1.60 14.83 -36.71
CA GLN A 19 2.52 14.59 -37.85
C GLN A 19 2.14 13.42 -38.76
N ASP A 20 1.15 13.63 -39.64
CA ASP A 20 1.49 13.96 -41.03
C ASP A 20 0.28 14.59 -41.72
N ALA A 21 0.32 15.92 -41.86
CA ALA A 21 -0.50 16.68 -42.77
C ALA A 21 0.43 17.70 -43.43
N GLY A 22 0.75 17.47 -44.70
CA GLY A 22 1.46 18.36 -45.60
C GLY A 22 0.78 18.29 -46.97
N GLU A 23 0.25 19.44 -47.37
CA GLU A 23 -0.59 19.73 -48.53
C GLU A 23 0.13 19.71 -49.90
N ASP A 24 -0.72 19.61 -50.93
CA ASP A 24 -0.59 20.04 -52.34
C ASP A 24 0.17 19.17 -53.35
N ASP A 25 -0.58 18.45 -54.21
CA ASP A 25 -1.00 19.01 -55.51
C ASP A 25 -2.03 18.14 -56.26
N LEU A 26 -3.13 18.79 -56.65
CA LEU A 26 -4.02 18.58 -57.80
C LEU A 26 -4.02 17.24 -58.58
N ASN A 27 -5.13 16.49 -58.49
CA ASN A 27 -6.11 16.45 -59.59
C ASN A 27 -7.34 15.55 -59.34
N ASN A 28 -8.49 16.17 -59.59
CA ASN A 28 -9.75 15.62 -60.10
C ASN A 28 -10.68 14.74 -59.24
N ILE A 29 -11.59 15.46 -58.58
CA ILE A 29 -13.05 15.50 -58.84
C ILE A 29 -13.84 14.19 -58.68
N MET A 30 -14.64 14.24 -57.61
CA MET A 30 -15.93 13.58 -57.42
C MET A 30 -16.86 13.85 -58.63
N VAL A 31 -17.20 12.82 -59.41
CA VAL A 31 -18.33 12.88 -60.36
C VAL A 31 -19.36 11.81 -60.01
N GLU A 32 -20.47 12.34 -59.52
CA GLU A 32 -21.82 11.83 -59.48
C GLU A 32 -22.20 11.15 -60.80
N ILE A 33 -22.62 9.88 -60.77
CA ILE A 33 -23.22 9.21 -61.94
C ILE A 33 -24.70 8.99 -61.64
N GLN A 34 -25.51 9.89 -62.17
CA GLN A 34 -26.92 9.67 -62.51
C GLN A 34 -27.02 8.74 -63.74
N PRO A 35 -28.17 8.06 -63.95
CA PRO A 35 -28.35 7.16 -65.06
C PRO A 35 -28.82 7.93 -66.31
N GLU A 36 -28.01 7.98 -67.37
CA GLU A 36 -28.43 8.35 -68.72
C GLU A 36 -27.79 7.37 -69.70
N GLN A 37 -28.61 6.52 -70.34
CA GLN A 37 -29.10 6.69 -71.71
C GLN A 37 -28.00 6.41 -72.76
N GLU A 38 -28.04 5.19 -73.32
CA GLU A 38 -27.45 4.89 -74.63
C GLU A 38 -28.60 4.56 -75.59
N GLN A 39 -29.03 5.58 -76.32
CA GLN A 39 -29.61 5.56 -77.67
C GLN A 39 -28.59 6.34 -78.52
N ASP A 40 -28.26 6.06 -79.77
CA ASP A 40 -28.84 5.30 -80.87
C ASP A 40 -27.66 4.96 -81.82
N ILE A 41 -27.87 4.11 -82.84
CA ILE A 41 -27.82 4.49 -84.26
C ILE A 41 -27.74 3.21 -85.14
N GLU A 42 -28.91 2.95 -85.73
CA GLU A 42 -29.18 2.59 -87.14
C GLU A 42 -28.48 1.39 -87.78
N SER A 43 -29.30 0.45 -88.25
CA SER A 43 -29.54 0.41 -89.70
C SER A 43 -30.93 -0.10 -90.03
N GLU A 44 -31.55 0.63 -90.95
CA GLU A 44 -32.80 0.38 -91.64
C GLU A 44 -32.82 -1.01 -92.29
N VAL A 45 -33.96 -1.70 -92.19
CA VAL A 45 -34.63 -2.19 -93.40
C VAL A 45 -36.12 -1.90 -93.26
N ALA A 46 -36.51 -0.78 -93.85
CA ALA A 46 -37.87 -0.57 -94.30
C ALA A 46 -38.16 -1.58 -95.44
N LEU A 47 -39.23 -2.35 -95.31
CA LEU A 47 -39.92 -2.92 -96.45
C LEU A 47 -41.41 -2.67 -96.30
N THR A 48 -41.81 -1.58 -96.93
CA THR A 48 -43.16 -1.08 -97.14
C THR A 48 -43.96 -2.09 -97.98
N GLN A 49 -45.18 -2.34 -97.51
CA GLN A 49 -46.42 -2.60 -98.26
C GLN A 49 -46.33 -3.35 -99.60
N THR A 50 -46.99 -4.50 -99.65
CA THR A 50 -47.97 -4.73 -100.73
C THR A 50 -49.11 -5.63 -100.25
N GLN A 51 -50.28 -5.03 -100.06
CA GLN A 51 -51.57 -5.73 -100.20
C GLN A 51 -51.77 -6.02 -101.69
N VAL A 52 -51.88 -7.30 -102.08
CA VAL A 52 -52.71 -7.75 -103.21
C VAL A 52 -52.89 -9.28 -103.12
N PRO A 53 -53.95 -9.89 -103.69
CA PRO A 53 -55.32 -9.87 -103.18
C PRO A 53 -55.85 -11.30 -102.91
N PHE A 54 -57.04 -11.35 -102.32
CA PHE A 54 -57.97 -12.47 -102.47
C PHE A 54 -58.13 -12.82 -103.97
N VAL A 55 -57.67 -14.00 -104.38
CA VAL A 55 -58.04 -14.62 -105.66
C VAL A 55 -58.47 -16.05 -105.36
N THR A 56 -59.72 -16.31 -105.74
CA THR A 56 -60.39 -17.60 -105.83
C THR A 56 -59.62 -18.59 -106.69
N GLU A 57 -59.63 -19.86 -106.30
CA GLU A 57 -59.24 -21.09 -107.02
C GLU A 57 -58.74 -20.96 -108.48
N SER A 58 -57.53 -21.46 -108.75
CA SER A 58 -57.28 -22.54 -109.74
C SER A 58 -55.80 -22.93 -109.83
N ASP A 59 -55.53 -24.20 -109.51
CA ASP A 59 -54.69 -25.17 -110.22
C ASP A 59 -53.43 -24.70 -111.00
N THR A 60 -52.23 -25.02 -110.48
CA THR A 60 -51.24 -25.93 -111.14
C THR A 60 -49.87 -25.99 -110.42
N GLY A 61 -49.59 -27.16 -109.83
CA GLY A 61 -48.31 -27.88 -109.63
C GLY A 61 -46.97 -27.16 -109.37
N CYS A 62 -46.50 -27.24 -108.11
CA CYS A 62 -45.08 -27.14 -107.75
C CYS A 62 -44.43 -28.55 -107.80
N GLN A 63 -43.26 -28.70 -108.43
CA GLN A 63 -42.58 -29.99 -108.65
C GLN A 63 -42.05 -30.59 -107.33
N ALA A 64 -42.36 -31.88 -107.08
CA ALA A 64 -42.28 -32.54 -105.77
C ALA A 64 -40.93 -32.45 -105.03
N ASP A 65 -39.80 -32.41 -105.75
CA ASP A 65 -38.46 -32.37 -105.13
C ASP A 65 -38.16 -31.03 -104.43
N VAL A 66 -38.66 -29.92 -104.98
CA VAL A 66 -38.45 -28.56 -104.43
C VAL A 66 -39.27 -28.37 -103.15
N CYS A 67 -40.52 -28.84 -103.12
CA CYS A 67 -41.35 -28.81 -101.92
C CYS A 67 -40.83 -29.70 -100.78
N ASN A 68 -40.19 -30.83 -101.12
CA ASN A 68 -39.63 -31.73 -100.10
C ASN A 68 -38.35 -31.15 -99.47
N LEU A 69 -37.55 -30.43 -100.27
CA LEU A 69 -36.38 -29.70 -99.78
C LEU A 69 -36.77 -28.52 -98.89
N LEU A 70 -37.81 -27.76 -99.27
CA LEU A 70 -38.37 -26.66 -98.46
C LEU A 70 -38.87 -27.14 -97.09
N LYS A 71 -39.61 -28.24 -97.03
CA LYS A 71 -40.05 -28.84 -95.75
C LYS A 71 -38.88 -29.29 -94.86
N ARG A 72 -37.80 -29.80 -95.46
CA ARG A 72 -36.59 -30.18 -94.71
C ARG A 72 -35.80 -28.95 -94.21
N LEU A 73 -35.81 -27.86 -94.96
CA LEU A 73 -35.24 -26.58 -94.55
C LEU A 73 -36.04 -25.96 -93.39
N GLU A 74 -37.37 -25.91 -93.47
CA GLU A 74 -38.23 -25.48 -92.35
C GLU A 74 -38.03 -26.35 -91.09
N ALA A 75 -37.91 -27.68 -91.26
CA ALA A 75 -37.60 -28.59 -90.16
C ALA A 75 -36.18 -28.40 -89.59
N MET A 76 -35.24 -27.91 -90.40
CA MET A 76 -33.88 -27.60 -89.96
C MET A 76 -33.83 -26.26 -89.22
N GLU A 77 -34.59 -25.27 -89.69
CA GLU A 77 -34.73 -23.95 -89.09
C GLU A 77 -35.44 -23.99 -87.73
N THR A 78 -36.48 -24.82 -87.60
CA THR A 78 -37.14 -25.09 -86.31
C THR A 78 -36.23 -25.83 -85.31
N ARG A 79 -35.35 -26.71 -85.80
CA ARG A 79 -34.32 -27.33 -84.94
C ARG A 79 -33.21 -26.37 -84.57
N LEU A 80 -32.82 -25.48 -85.50
CA LEU A 80 -31.79 -24.47 -85.27
C LEU A 80 -32.24 -23.48 -84.19
N THR A 81 -33.46 -22.94 -84.32
CA THR A 81 -34.10 -22.07 -83.31
C THR A 81 -34.26 -22.78 -81.96
N SER A 82 -34.63 -24.07 -81.94
CA SER A 82 -34.65 -24.85 -80.70
C SER A 82 -33.26 -25.03 -80.08
N THR A 83 -32.21 -25.22 -80.88
CA THR A 83 -30.84 -25.33 -80.37
C THR A 83 -30.29 -23.99 -79.91
N GLU A 84 -30.65 -22.89 -80.59
CA GLU A 84 -30.32 -21.53 -80.17
C GLU A 84 -30.94 -21.22 -78.80
N ASN A 85 -32.22 -21.56 -78.60
CA ASN A 85 -32.89 -21.42 -77.30
C ASN A 85 -32.21 -22.27 -76.19
N GLN A 86 -31.79 -23.50 -76.49
CA GLN A 86 -31.07 -24.34 -75.52
C GLN A 86 -29.67 -23.78 -75.20
N VAL A 87 -29.00 -23.17 -76.17
CA VAL A 87 -27.69 -22.52 -75.95
C VAL A 87 -27.84 -21.26 -75.10
N GLU A 88 -28.93 -20.49 -75.29
CA GLU A 88 -29.27 -19.34 -74.43
C GLU A 88 -29.54 -19.78 -72.98
N GLU A 89 -30.33 -20.84 -72.77
CA GLU A 89 -30.56 -21.43 -71.43
C GLU A 89 -29.25 -21.92 -70.78
N LEU A 90 -28.38 -22.58 -71.55
CA LEU A 90 -27.07 -23.02 -71.05
C LEU A 90 -26.18 -21.84 -70.65
N ARG A 91 -26.26 -20.72 -71.38
CA ARG A 91 -25.52 -19.48 -71.08
C ARG A 91 -26.00 -18.86 -69.76
N ASP A 92 -27.31 -18.81 -69.52
CA ASP A 92 -27.89 -18.31 -68.26
C ASP A 92 -27.52 -19.19 -67.06
N ILE A 93 -27.53 -20.51 -67.23
CA ILE A 93 -27.04 -21.45 -66.22
C ILE A 93 -25.56 -21.19 -65.93
N GLN A 94 -24.74 -20.95 -66.96
CA GLN A 94 -23.31 -20.70 -66.79
C GLN A 94 -23.02 -19.41 -66.01
N VAL A 95 -23.82 -18.36 -66.21
CA VAL A 95 -23.77 -17.12 -65.40
C VAL A 95 -24.12 -17.41 -63.94
N THR A 96 -25.17 -18.19 -63.70
CA THR A 96 -25.62 -18.56 -62.35
C THR A 96 -24.57 -19.40 -61.62
N VAL A 97 -23.95 -20.36 -62.32
CA VAL A 97 -22.84 -21.17 -61.79
C VAL A 97 -21.64 -20.29 -61.42
N ALA A 98 -21.29 -19.32 -62.27
CA ALA A 98 -20.20 -18.38 -61.97
C ALA A 98 -20.49 -17.50 -60.74
N LEU A 99 -21.75 -17.07 -60.55
CA LEU A 99 -22.18 -16.34 -59.36
C LEU A 99 -22.09 -17.20 -58.10
N LEU A 100 -22.61 -18.43 -58.16
CA LEU A 100 -22.51 -19.39 -57.06
C LEU A 100 -21.05 -19.67 -56.70
N GLN A 101 -20.16 -19.85 -57.69
CA GLN A 101 -18.72 -20.02 -57.45
C GLN A 101 -18.11 -18.83 -56.71
N ARG A 102 -18.46 -17.58 -57.06
CA ARG A 102 -18.00 -16.38 -56.33
C ARG A 102 -18.53 -16.35 -54.89
N MET A 103 -19.80 -16.70 -54.70
CA MET A 103 -20.39 -16.77 -53.35
C MET A 103 -19.70 -17.84 -52.50
N THR A 104 -19.41 -19.01 -53.06
CA THR A 104 -18.65 -20.07 -52.39
C THR A 104 -17.25 -19.59 -52.00
N GLN A 105 -16.55 -18.89 -52.91
CA GLN A 105 -15.23 -18.31 -52.63
C GLN A 105 -15.28 -17.25 -51.50
N ASP A 106 -16.31 -16.40 -51.46
CA ASP A 106 -16.51 -15.42 -50.38
C ASP A 106 -16.81 -16.11 -49.04
N GLN A 107 -17.65 -17.15 -49.04
CA GLN A 107 -17.91 -17.97 -47.86
C GLN A 107 -16.63 -18.66 -47.36
N ASP A 108 -15.81 -19.22 -48.26
CA ASP A 108 -14.52 -19.83 -47.90
C ASP A 108 -13.53 -18.81 -47.31
N ALA A 109 -13.52 -17.57 -47.82
CA ALA A 109 -12.72 -16.48 -47.24
C ALA A 109 -13.20 -16.13 -45.81
N LYS A 110 -14.51 -16.06 -45.59
CA LYS A 110 -15.10 -15.84 -44.26
C LYS A 110 -14.81 -16.99 -43.31
N ILE A 111 -14.88 -18.24 -43.76
CA ILE A 111 -14.55 -19.43 -42.96
C ILE A 111 -13.09 -19.37 -42.51
N ARG A 112 -12.15 -19.11 -43.41
CA ARG A 112 -10.72 -18.92 -43.06
C ARG A 112 -10.51 -17.79 -42.06
N SER A 113 -11.24 -16.67 -42.21
CA SER A 113 -11.21 -15.57 -41.24
C SER A 113 -11.75 -15.98 -39.87
N MET A 114 -12.82 -16.77 -39.81
CA MET A 114 -13.35 -17.29 -38.54
C MET A 114 -12.42 -18.32 -37.91
N GLU A 115 -11.80 -19.20 -38.68
CA GLU A 115 -10.83 -20.20 -38.19
C GLU A 115 -9.61 -19.55 -37.55
N THR A 116 -9.07 -18.49 -38.18
CA THR A 116 -7.96 -17.71 -37.60
C THR A 116 -8.37 -16.98 -36.31
N LYS A 117 -9.56 -16.38 -36.28
CA LYS A 117 -10.13 -15.80 -35.04
C LYS A 117 -10.36 -16.85 -33.94
N LEU A 118 -10.79 -18.06 -34.31
CA LEU A 118 -10.98 -19.15 -33.36
C LEU A 118 -9.64 -19.64 -32.79
N SER A 119 -8.63 -19.83 -33.64
CA SER A 119 -7.28 -20.23 -33.23
C SER A 119 -6.62 -19.19 -32.30
N THR A 120 -6.75 -17.91 -32.63
CA THR A 120 -6.23 -16.82 -31.78
C THR A 120 -6.95 -16.73 -30.43
N THR A 121 -8.29 -16.87 -30.41
CA THR A 121 -9.06 -16.88 -29.15
C THR A 121 -8.76 -18.10 -28.28
N GLN A 122 -8.56 -19.27 -28.88
CA GLN A 122 -8.11 -20.48 -28.18
C GLN A 122 -6.73 -20.28 -27.53
N SER A 123 -5.78 -19.72 -28.28
CA SER A 123 -4.43 -19.42 -27.77
C SER A 123 -4.47 -18.41 -26.61
N LEU A 124 -5.32 -17.37 -26.71
CA LEU A 124 -5.51 -16.39 -25.63
C LEU A 124 -6.15 -17.03 -24.39
N MET A 125 -7.13 -17.92 -24.56
CA MET A 125 -7.77 -18.63 -23.45
C MET A 125 -6.77 -19.53 -22.71
N GLU A 126 -5.89 -20.21 -23.44
CA GLU A 126 -4.83 -21.04 -22.86
C GLU A 126 -3.82 -20.18 -22.08
N PHE A 127 -3.38 -19.05 -22.65
CA PHE A 127 -2.55 -18.09 -21.94
C PHE A 127 -3.23 -17.58 -20.66
N MET A 128 -4.49 -17.20 -20.73
CA MET A 128 -5.25 -16.68 -19.58
C MET A 128 -5.40 -17.74 -18.48
N LYS A 129 -5.56 -19.02 -18.84
CA LYS A 129 -5.54 -20.14 -17.89
C LYS A 129 -4.22 -20.21 -17.12
N THR A 130 -3.08 -20.10 -17.80
CA THR A 130 -1.77 -20.12 -17.14
C THR A 130 -1.56 -18.94 -16.18
N VAL A 131 -2.06 -17.75 -16.55
CA VAL A 131 -2.03 -16.56 -15.71
C VAL A 131 -2.89 -16.75 -14.45
N ASN A 132 -4.10 -17.32 -14.59
CA ASN A 132 -4.97 -17.60 -13.46
C ASN A 132 -4.31 -18.59 -12.48
N GLU A 133 -3.72 -19.67 -12.98
CA GLU A 133 -2.98 -20.65 -12.14
C GLU A 133 -1.76 -20.00 -11.44
N ALA A 134 -1.05 -19.09 -12.11
CA ALA A 134 0.03 -18.33 -11.50
C ALA A 134 -0.47 -17.38 -10.40
N GLN A 135 -1.62 -16.74 -10.61
CA GLN A 135 -2.24 -15.84 -9.64
C GLN A 135 -2.75 -16.59 -8.40
N GLU A 136 -3.34 -17.77 -8.57
CA GLU A 136 -3.76 -18.64 -7.46
C GLU A 136 -2.57 -19.06 -6.58
N ARG A 137 -1.45 -19.47 -7.20
CA ARG A 137 -0.21 -19.77 -6.46
C ARG A 137 0.31 -18.57 -5.68
N LYS A 138 0.25 -17.37 -6.26
CA LYS A 138 0.66 -16.13 -5.58
C LYS A 138 -0.25 -15.81 -4.39
N LEU A 139 -1.56 -16.06 -4.52
CA LEU A 139 -2.52 -15.88 -3.42
C LEU A 139 -2.24 -16.83 -2.26
N GLN A 140 -1.92 -18.09 -2.54
CA GLN A 140 -1.53 -19.07 -1.51
C GLN A 140 -0.23 -18.66 -0.78
N LEU A 141 0.76 -18.16 -1.52
CA LEU A 141 1.99 -17.67 -0.91
C LEU A 141 1.74 -16.42 -0.04
N LEU A 142 0.89 -15.51 -0.52
CA LEU A 142 0.51 -14.32 0.23
C LEU A 142 -0.23 -14.67 1.52
N SER A 143 -1.16 -15.63 1.49
CA SER A 143 -1.86 -16.08 2.70
C SER A 143 -0.91 -16.73 3.70
N PHE A 144 0.01 -17.58 3.24
CA PHE A 144 1.04 -18.17 4.11
C PHE A 144 1.93 -17.09 4.74
N ARG A 145 2.40 -16.12 3.94
CA ARG A 145 3.20 -15.00 4.44
C ARG A 145 2.42 -14.15 5.44
N SER A 146 1.14 -13.90 5.18
CA SER A 146 0.24 -13.16 6.07
C SER A 146 0.09 -13.84 7.43
N ASN A 147 -0.18 -15.14 7.44
CA ASN A 147 -0.32 -15.92 8.68
C ASN A 147 1.01 -15.94 9.47
N ALA A 148 2.15 -16.07 8.77
CA ALA A 148 3.46 -16.01 9.40
C ALA A 148 3.78 -14.61 9.98
N THR A 149 3.36 -13.53 9.32
CA THR A 149 3.49 -12.17 9.87
C THR A 149 2.57 -11.96 11.07
N GLU A 150 1.35 -12.47 11.02
CA GLU A 150 0.39 -12.39 12.13
C GLU A 150 0.92 -13.12 13.36
N PHE A 151 1.47 -14.33 13.20
CA PHE A 151 2.11 -15.06 14.29
C PHE A 151 3.26 -14.28 14.92
N ARG A 152 4.16 -13.71 14.10
CA ARG A 152 5.26 -12.87 14.60
C ARG A 152 4.74 -11.65 15.36
N MET A 153 3.68 -11.01 14.86
CA MET A 153 3.08 -9.83 15.49
C MET A 153 2.44 -10.18 16.84
N ASN A 154 1.68 -11.26 16.90
CA ASN A 154 1.08 -11.76 18.15
C ASN A 154 2.16 -12.13 19.18
N HIS A 155 3.23 -12.79 18.74
CA HIS A 155 4.36 -13.11 19.63
C HIS A 155 5.05 -11.84 20.14
N GLN A 156 5.27 -10.84 19.27
CA GLN A 156 5.85 -9.57 19.67
C GLN A 156 4.94 -8.81 20.65
N GLN A 157 3.63 -8.83 20.44
CA GLN A 157 2.66 -8.21 21.35
C GLN A 157 2.69 -8.88 22.73
N TYR A 158 2.79 -10.22 22.77
CA TYR A 158 2.98 -10.95 24.03
C TYR A 158 4.26 -10.54 24.78
N LEU A 159 5.39 -10.42 24.07
CA LEU A 159 6.64 -9.99 24.68
C LEU A 159 6.56 -8.54 25.19
N MET A 160 5.91 -7.65 24.45
CA MET A 160 5.72 -6.26 24.86
C MET A 160 4.87 -6.16 26.12
N GLU A 161 3.80 -6.95 26.22
CA GLU A 161 2.97 -7.01 27.41
C GLU A 161 3.74 -7.57 28.62
N LYS A 162 4.56 -8.60 28.40
CA LYS A 162 5.42 -9.16 29.45
C LYS A 162 6.44 -8.13 29.96
N LEU A 163 7.07 -7.39 29.05
CA LEU A 163 8.03 -6.33 29.41
C LEU A 163 7.33 -5.18 30.15
N ARG A 164 6.14 -4.78 29.69
CA ARG A 164 5.33 -3.75 30.34
C ARG A 164 5.04 -4.12 31.80
N LYS A 165 4.61 -5.35 32.05
CA LYS A 165 4.38 -5.85 33.42
C LYS A 165 5.63 -5.80 34.28
N VAL A 166 6.79 -6.21 33.75
CA VAL A 166 8.07 -6.13 34.50
C VAL A 166 8.39 -4.68 34.91
N ILE A 167 8.10 -3.70 34.05
CA ILE A 167 8.34 -2.27 34.35
C ILE A 167 7.31 -1.72 35.33
N GLU A 168 6.05 -2.13 35.21
CA GLU A 168 4.96 -1.71 36.10
C GLU A 168 5.14 -2.26 37.53
N ASP A 169 5.54 -3.53 37.64
CA ASP A 169 5.75 -4.24 38.90
C ASP A 169 7.13 -3.95 39.54
N ALA A 170 8.03 -3.27 38.82
CA ALA A 170 9.33 -2.90 39.34
C ALA A 170 9.19 -1.98 40.59
N PRO A 171 9.85 -2.30 41.72
CA PRO A 171 9.80 -1.47 42.90
C PRO A 171 10.28 -0.05 42.61
N LYS A 172 9.47 0.94 43.00
CA LYS A 172 9.80 2.36 42.90
C LYS A 172 9.97 2.90 44.31
N VAL A 173 11.20 3.31 44.64
CA VAL A 173 11.54 3.80 45.97
C VAL A 173 12.36 5.06 45.83
N ALA A 174 11.84 6.17 46.36
CA ALA A 174 12.54 7.43 46.39
C ALA A 174 11.96 8.31 47.50
N PHE A 175 12.83 8.93 48.30
CA PHE A 175 12.43 9.93 49.26
C PHE A 175 13.34 11.16 49.22
N SER A 176 12.79 12.29 49.64
CA SER A 176 13.53 13.52 49.85
C SER A 176 12.82 14.30 50.96
N ALA A 177 13.58 14.68 51.98
CA ALA A 177 13.07 15.42 53.12
C ALA A 177 14.09 16.48 53.58
N ALA A 178 13.58 17.54 54.18
CA ALA A 178 14.36 18.57 54.85
C ALA A 178 14.18 18.49 56.37
N LEU A 179 15.16 19.03 57.08
CA LEU A 179 15.13 19.14 58.52
C LEU A 179 13.98 20.05 58.95
N GLY A 180 13.10 19.55 59.80
CA GLY A 180 11.98 20.35 60.30
C GLY A 180 12.38 21.16 61.53
N GLY A 181 11.75 22.33 61.69
CA GLY A 181 11.98 23.24 62.81
C GLY A 181 12.32 24.65 62.35
N ASP A 182 12.54 25.53 63.32
CA ASP A 182 12.95 26.91 63.11
C ASP A 182 13.95 27.28 64.20
N GLY A 183 15.24 27.17 63.88
CA GLY A 183 16.33 27.42 64.81
C GLY A 183 17.39 26.31 64.89
N HIS A 184 18.28 26.46 65.87
CA HIS A 184 19.31 25.47 66.16
C HIS A 184 18.70 24.24 66.84
N ILE A 185 19.04 23.05 66.33
CA ILE A 185 18.85 21.82 67.10
C ILE A 185 19.88 21.80 68.24
N PRO A 186 19.47 21.56 69.49
CA PRO A 186 20.40 21.50 70.62
C PRO A 186 21.52 20.50 70.38
N SER A 187 22.77 20.92 70.62
CA SER A 187 23.89 19.99 70.63
C SER A 187 23.78 19.05 71.83
N SER A 188 24.32 17.85 71.67
CA SER A 188 24.31 16.80 72.68
C SER A 188 25.73 16.30 72.91
N GLU A 189 26.02 15.80 74.11
CA GLU A 189 27.28 15.10 74.41
C GLU A 189 27.41 13.76 73.70
N ARG A 190 26.32 13.29 73.07
CA ARG A 190 26.26 12.04 72.31
C ARG A 190 25.78 12.29 70.90
N GLU A 191 26.10 11.36 70.02
CA GLU A 191 25.53 11.36 68.69
C GLU A 191 24.01 11.26 68.75
N THR A 192 23.34 12.12 67.98
CA THR A 192 21.89 12.25 68.02
C THR A 192 21.31 11.96 66.65
N ASN A 193 20.33 11.07 66.60
CA ASN A 193 19.61 10.77 65.36
C ASN A 193 18.81 11.99 64.87
N LEU A 194 18.88 12.27 63.57
CA LEU A 194 18.22 13.42 62.94
C LEU A 194 16.98 12.96 62.16
N ALA A 195 15.81 13.44 62.60
CA ALA A 195 14.56 13.26 61.86
C ALA A 195 14.31 14.44 60.90
N PHE A 196 14.47 14.20 59.60
CA PHE A 196 14.12 15.16 58.56
C PHE A 196 12.61 15.06 58.31
N SER A 197 11.83 15.82 59.07
CA SER A 197 10.38 15.67 59.12
C SER A 197 9.62 16.41 58.01
N ASN A 198 10.25 17.36 57.30
CA ASN A 198 9.62 18.08 56.19
C ASN A 198 9.79 17.28 54.89
N VAL A 199 8.85 16.37 54.60
CA VAL A 199 8.93 15.44 53.47
C VAL A 199 8.41 16.07 52.18
N PHE A 200 9.23 16.07 51.13
CA PHE A 200 8.84 16.48 49.78
C PHE A 200 8.34 15.29 48.94
N THR A 201 9.03 14.16 49.04
CA THR A 201 8.72 12.94 48.29
C THR A 201 8.95 11.73 49.19
N ASN A 202 8.08 10.71 49.09
CA ASN A 202 8.24 9.43 49.78
C ASN A 202 7.58 8.28 48.99
N VAL A 203 8.00 8.09 47.74
CA VAL A 203 7.53 7.00 46.90
C VAL A 203 8.00 5.67 47.48
N GLY A 204 7.06 4.74 47.66
CA GLY A 204 7.29 3.45 48.32
C GLY A 204 7.17 3.50 49.84
N ASN A 205 6.93 4.67 50.45
CA ASN A 205 6.76 4.87 51.89
C ASN A 205 7.88 4.25 52.75
N ALA A 206 9.10 4.22 52.21
CA ALA A 206 10.27 3.61 52.84
C ALA A 206 10.95 4.53 53.87
N TYR A 207 10.67 5.84 53.84
CA TYR A 207 11.20 6.79 54.82
C TYR A 207 10.15 7.13 55.88
N ASN A 208 10.51 7.01 57.16
CA ASN A 208 9.68 7.39 58.28
C ASN A 208 10.10 8.78 58.83
N PRO A 209 9.29 9.84 58.61
CA PRO A 209 9.63 11.19 59.04
C PRO A 209 9.61 11.40 60.56
N ALA A 210 8.95 10.52 61.32
CA ALA A 210 8.94 10.61 62.78
C ALA A 210 10.24 10.10 63.40
N SER A 211 10.86 9.08 62.80
CA SER A 211 12.12 8.50 63.27
C SER A 211 13.34 9.00 62.49
N GLY A 212 13.19 9.54 61.28
CA GLY A 212 14.32 9.87 60.42
C GLY A 212 14.98 8.66 59.74
N VAL A 213 14.33 7.49 59.81
CA VAL A 213 14.88 6.23 59.31
C VAL A 213 14.28 5.89 57.96
N PHE A 214 15.14 5.51 57.03
CA PHE A 214 14.80 4.84 55.79
C PHE A 214 14.94 3.32 55.97
N ASP A 215 13.88 2.58 55.73
CA ASP A 215 13.83 1.12 55.78
C ASP A 215 13.86 0.57 54.35
N ALA A 216 14.89 -0.19 53.99
CA ALA A 216 15.00 -0.76 52.64
C ALA A 216 13.87 -1.78 52.40
N PRO A 217 12.91 -1.52 51.49
CA PRO A 217 11.76 -2.41 51.29
C PRO A 217 12.08 -3.61 50.40
N VAL A 218 13.20 -3.57 49.68
CA VAL A 218 13.67 -4.64 48.80
C VAL A 218 15.19 -4.66 48.79
N ARG A 219 15.79 -5.80 48.47
CA ARG A 219 17.24 -5.89 48.25
C ARG A 219 17.64 -5.14 46.97
N GLY A 220 18.66 -4.30 47.06
CA GLY A 220 19.11 -3.54 45.89
C GLY A 220 20.25 -2.57 46.14
N VAL A 221 20.61 -1.83 45.09
CA VAL A 221 21.59 -0.73 45.17
C VAL A 221 20.84 0.59 45.27
N TYR A 222 21.13 1.34 46.32
CA TYR A 222 20.50 2.62 46.63
C TYR A 222 21.53 3.74 46.55
N TYR A 223 21.10 4.93 46.13
CA TYR A 223 21.90 6.15 46.24
C TYR A 223 21.33 7.02 47.36
N PHE A 224 22.20 7.55 48.20
CA PHE A 224 21.86 8.52 49.24
C PHE A 224 22.71 9.77 49.10
N SER A 225 22.10 10.91 49.41
CA SER A 225 22.76 12.20 49.47
C SER A 225 22.17 13.01 50.61
N PHE A 226 23.02 13.82 51.24
CA PHE A 226 22.60 14.71 52.30
C PHE A 226 23.36 16.02 52.28
N SER A 227 22.75 17.05 52.86
CA SER A 227 23.34 18.36 53.14
C SER A 227 23.00 18.78 54.57
N SER A 228 23.90 19.53 55.19
CA SER A 228 23.68 20.19 56.47
C SER A 228 24.04 21.65 56.38
N PHE A 229 23.29 22.47 57.11
CA PHE A 229 23.54 23.89 57.28
C PHE A 229 23.72 24.21 58.77
N ALA A 230 24.75 24.97 59.09
CA ALA A 230 24.96 25.59 60.38
C ALA A 230 24.96 27.11 60.25
N TYR A 231 24.61 27.79 61.34
CA TYR A 231 24.53 29.24 61.41
C TYR A 231 25.18 29.74 62.71
N SER A 232 25.56 31.02 62.74
CA SER A 232 26.03 31.70 63.95
C SER A 232 27.27 31.07 64.59
N GLU A 233 28.32 30.86 63.79
CA GLU A 233 29.66 30.48 64.26
C GLU A 233 29.75 29.09 64.91
N ARG A 234 29.09 28.08 64.32
CA ARG A 234 28.98 26.73 64.89
C ARG A 234 29.37 25.67 63.87
N SER A 235 30.31 24.80 64.21
CA SER A 235 30.67 23.67 63.34
C SER A 235 29.53 22.65 63.19
N VAL A 236 29.37 22.11 61.98
CA VAL A 236 28.42 21.06 61.65
C VAL A 236 29.14 19.80 61.17
N CYS A 237 28.76 18.66 61.73
CA CYS A 237 29.26 17.34 61.38
C CYS A 237 28.10 16.36 61.45
N ILE A 238 27.73 15.81 60.30
CA ILE A 238 26.67 14.80 60.19
C ILE A 238 27.18 13.54 59.51
N SER A 239 26.57 12.42 59.84
CA SER A 239 26.92 11.11 59.29
C SER A 239 25.72 10.33 58.84
N LEU A 240 25.88 9.62 57.72
CA LEU A 240 24.96 8.59 57.26
C LEU A 240 25.35 7.27 57.89
N PHE A 241 24.39 6.61 58.52
CA PHE A 241 24.52 5.28 59.10
C PHE A 241 23.73 4.26 58.28
N LYS A 242 24.31 3.08 58.12
CA LYS A 242 23.61 1.86 57.72
C LYS A 242 23.57 0.93 58.93
N ASN A 243 22.37 0.64 59.43
CA ASN A 243 22.16 -0.01 60.72
C ASN A 243 22.99 0.73 61.76
N ASN A 244 24.00 0.10 62.36
CA ASN A 244 24.86 0.74 63.37
C ASN A 244 26.26 1.10 62.85
N MET A 245 26.48 1.11 61.54
CA MET A 245 27.77 1.40 60.92
C MET A 245 27.75 2.77 60.23
N ARG A 246 28.73 3.61 60.56
CA ARG A 246 28.94 4.90 59.91
C ARG A 246 29.48 4.68 58.50
N MET A 247 28.77 5.17 57.50
CA MET A 247 29.11 4.98 56.10
C MET A 247 29.79 6.21 55.50
N LEU A 248 29.16 7.37 55.65
CA LEU A 248 29.60 8.65 55.09
C LEU A 248 29.53 9.72 56.15
N SER A 249 30.42 10.71 56.09
CA SER A 249 30.36 11.89 56.94
C SER A 249 30.61 13.13 56.11
N ALA A 250 30.01 14.24 56.52
CA ALA A 250 30.33 15.57 56.04
C ALA A 250 30.47 16.48 57.25
N CYS A 251 31.53 17.27 57.24
CA CYS A 251 31.84 18.22 58.29
C CYS A 251 32.21 19.55 57.67
N ASP A 252 31.82 20.62 58.33
CA ASP A 252 32.30 21.96 58.08
C ASP A 252 32.49 22.68 59.43
N HIS A 253 33.52 23.49 59.51
CA HIS A 253 33.97 24.10 60.75
C HIS A 253 33.90 25.61 60.63
N HIS A 254 33.22 26.23 61.60
CA HIS A 254 33.24 27.67 61.84
C HIS A 254 34.57 28.32 61.46
N SER A 255 34.45 29.37 60.64
CA SER A 255 35.53 30.30 60.32
C SER A 255 35.19 31.70 60.82
N ASP A 256 36.16 32.45 61.33
CA ASP A 256 35.94 33.83 61.79
C ASP A 256 35.56 34.81 60.65
N SER A 257 35.52 34.33 59.40
CA SER A 257 35.22 35.11 58.20
C SER A 257 33.79 35.00 57.69
N ASP A 258 32.99 34.05 58.18
CA ASP A 258 31.58 33.88 57.80
C ASP A 258 30.73 33.39 58.98
N ASN A 259 29.41 33.38 58.77
CA ASN A 259 28.43 33.04 59.81
C ASN A 259 27.60 31.79 59.46
N SER A 260 27.97 31.10 58.39
CA SER A 260 27.13 30.11 57.72
C SER A 260 28.01 29.00 57.13
N ASP A 261 27.94 27.82 57.73
CA ASP A 261 28.72 26.66 57.31
C ASP A 261 27.81 25.64 56.63
N SER A 262 28.30 24.96 55.59
CA SER A 262 27.51 23.98 54.85
C SER A 262 28.35 22.79 54.44
N SER A 263 27.87 21.60 54.78
CA SER A 263 28.53 20.35 54.43
C SER A 263 27.57 19.43 53.68
N GLY A 264 28.09 18.56 52.83
CA GLY A 264 27.28 17.56 52.14
C GLY A 264 28.13 16.42 51.61
N ASN A 265 27.53 15.24 51.53
CA ASN A 265 28.16 14.04 50.98
C ASN A 265 27.07 13.13 50.38
N GLY A 266 27.48 12.10 49.65
CA GLY A 266 26.58 11.14 49.05
C GLY A 266 27.32 9.93 48.51
N GLY A 267 26.62 8.81 48.41
CA GLY A 267 27.21 7.56 47.96
C GLY A 267 26.17 6.48 47.70
N THR A 268 26.65 5.40 47.10
CA THR A 268 25.85 4.22 46.79
C THR A 268 26.05 3.15 47.85
N LEU A 269 24.95 2.55 48.31
CA LEU A 269 24.95 1.47 49.28
C LEU A 269 24.20 0.28 48.71
N HIS A 270 24.76 -0.93 48.88
CA HIS A 270 24.01 -2.16 48.69
C HIS A 270 23.27 -2.48 49.99
N LEU A 271 21.95 -2.61 49.92
CA LEU A 271 21.07 -2.85 51.05
C LEU A 271 20.33 -4.18 50.87
N GLU A 272 20.21 -4.90 51.97
CA GLU A 272 19.29 -6.01 52.11
C GLU A 272 17.91 -5.49 52.54
N GLU A 273 16.85 -6.29 52.30
CA GLU A 273 15.52 -5.94 52.78
C GLU A 273 15.53 -5.83 54.32
N GLY A 274 14.97 -4.73 54.83
CA GLY A 274 14.95 -4.40 56.26
C GLY A 274 16.20 -3.70 56.79
N ASP A 275 17.23 -3.46 55.96
CA ASP A 275 18.35 -2.59 56.37
C ASP A 275 17.85 -1.16 56.67
N HIS A 276 18.32 -0.59 57.77
CA HIS A 276 17.99 0.77 58.19
C HIS A 276 19.07 1.75 57.74
N VAL A 277 18.66 2.90 57.20
CA VAL A 277 19.57 3.99 56.84
C VAL A 277 19.07 5.29 57.46
N TYR A 278 19.91 5.99 58.21
CA TYR A 278 19.51 7.21 58.92
C TYR A 278 20.69 8.16 59.09
N MET A 279 20.37 9.40 59.48
CA MET A 279 21.33 10.46 59.67
C MET A 279 21.56 10.73 61.15
N THR A 280 22.80 10.99 61.54
CA THR A 280 23.14 11.44 62.89
C THR A 280 23.90 12.75 62.87
N LEU A 281 23.68 13.56 63.90
CA LEU A 281 24.50 14.69 64.29
C LEU A 281 25.59 14.20 65.25
N HIS A 282 26.84 14.58 65.01
CA HIS A 282 27.94 14.22 65.90
C HIS A 282 27.76 14.88 67.27
N ALA A 283 28.38 14.28 68.30
CA ALA A 283 28.47 14.91 69.61
C ALA A 283 29.11 16.31 69.51
N HIS A 284 28.57 17.26 70.26
CA HIS A 284 28.98 18.67 70.28
C HIS A 284 28.85 19.42 68.94
N SER A 285 28.17 18.85 67.94
CA SER A 285 27.91 19.50 66.66
C SER A 285 26.56 20.21 66.64
N HIS A 286 26.38 21.11 65.69
CA HIS A 286 25.18 21.93 65.53
C HIS A 286 24.62 21.82 64.12
N ILE A 287 23.30 21.91 64.01
CA ILE A 287 22.59 22.01 62.74
C ILE A 287 21.44 22.99 62.90
N TYR A 288 21.17 23.76 61.85
CA TYR A 288 20.13 24.77 61.81
C TYR A 288 19.01 24.34 60.87
N ALA A 289 17.78 24.45 61.36
CA ALA A 289 16.56 24.22 60.61
C ALA A 289 15.87 25.55 60.32
N ASP A 290 15.38 25.72 59.09
CA ASP A 290 14.59 26.87 58.68
C ASP A 290 13.67 26.52 57.51
N TYR A 291 12.82 27.47 57.12
CA TYR A 291 11.92 27.32 55.98
C TYR A 291 12.64 27.30 54.61
N HIS A 292 13.96 27.52 54.57
CA HIS A 292 14.77 27.44 53.35
C HIS A 292 15.24 26.02 53.02
N ASN A 293 14.98 25.03 53.90
CA ASN A 293 15.22 23.61 53.64
C ASN A 293 16.68 23.29 53.24
N ARG A 294 17.64 23.94 53.90
CA ARG A 294 19.08 23.84 53.54
C ARG A 294 19.70 22.51 53.96
N SER A 295 19.23 21.97 55.08
CA SER A 295 19.60 20.64 55.58
C SER A 295 18.64 19.60 54.99
N THR A 296 19.15 18.73 54.12
CA THR A 296 18.33 17.74 53.39
C THR A 296 18.88 16.34 53.51
N PHE A 297 17.99 15.35 53.45
CA PHE A 297 18.30 13.94 53.33
C PHE A 297 17.43 13.32 52.24
N ARG A 298 18.07 12.65 51.28
CA ARG A 298 17.41 12.09 50.11
C ARG A 298 18.05 10.78 49.71
N GLY A 299 17.25 9.89 49.14
CA GLY A 299 17.73 8.64 48.58
C GLY A 299 16.72 7.94 47.70
N PHE A 300 17.21 7.06 46.82
CA PHE A 300 16.37 6.32 45.89
C PHE A 300 17.03 4.99 45.48
N LEU A 301 16.19 4.03 45.09
CA LEU A 301 16.61 2.75 44.52
C LEU A 301 17.10 2.95 43.08
N LEU A 302 18.31 2.48 42.77
CA LEU A 302 18.84 2.45 41.41
C LEU A 302 18.32 1.22 40.67
N PHE A 303 18.46 0.04 41.27
CA PHE A 303 17.97 -1.23 40.75
C PHE A 303 17.97 -2.30 41.85
N THR A 304 17.03 -3.24 41.76
CA THR A 304 16.98 -4.44 42.60
C THR A 304 18.08 -5.42 42.21
N THR A 305 18.58 -6.22 43.15
CA THR A 305 19.64 -7.22 42.92
C THR A 305 19.28 -8.59 43.45
#